data_AF-A0AA95L918-F1
#
_entry.id   AF-A0AA95L918-F1
#
_cell.length_a   1.000
_cell.length_b   1.000
_cell.length_c   1.000
_cell.angle_alpha   90.00
_cell.angle_beta   90.00
_cell.angle_gamma   90.00
#
_symmetry.space_group_name_H-M   'P 1'
#
loop_
_entity.id
_entity.type
_entity.pdbx_description
1 polymer ?
#
loop_
_entity_poly.entity_id
_entity_poly.type
_entity_poly.pdbx_seq_one_letter_code
_entity_poly.pdbx_strand_id
1 'polypeptide(L)' 'MKRSYLPVALLLAVLMLNIIVTQYMVHQYFYENYVNTIVAGVMNVVLFPLAFLIYKKGVNVND' A
#
# COMPACT_ATOMS: atom_id res chain seq x y z
N MET A 1 -0.97 -8.26 28.51
CA MET A 1 -0.52 -7.59 27.26
C MET A 1 -1.03 -8.37 26.04
N LYS A 2 -2.30 -8.21 25.64
CA LYS A 2 -2.79 -8.75 24.35
C LYS A 2 -2.70 -7.64 23.30
N ARG A 3 -1.48 -7.30 22.86
CA ARG A 3 -1.34 -6.38 21.73
C ARG A 3 -1.68 -7.15 20.46
N SER A 4 -2.74 -6.76 19.76
CA SER A 4 -3.03 -7.31 18.44
C SER A 4 -1.94 -6.86 17.46
N TYR A 5 -1.09 -7.79 17.00
CA TYR A 5 -0.08 -7.53 15.97
C TYR A 5 -0.68 -7.49 14.55
N LEU A 6 -1.97 -7.81 14.43
CA LEU A 6 -2.68 -7.90 13.16
C LEU A 6 -2.71 -6.56 12.38
N PRO A 7 -2.95 -5.39 12.98
CA PRO A 7 -2.89 -4.12 12.27
C PRO A 7 -1.48 -3.80 11.76
N VAL A 8 -0.44 -4.16 12.53
CA VAL A 8 0.95 -3.96 12.14
C VAL A 8 1.30 -4.85 10.95
N ALA A 9 0.90 -6.12 10.96
CA ALA A 9 1.08 -7.03 9.84
C ALA A 9 0.37 -6.53 8.57
N LEU A 10 -0.84 -5.99 8.69
CA LEU A 10 -1.57 -5.40 7.56
C LEU A 10 -0.87 -4.15 7.00
N LEU A 11 -0.35 -3.27 7.87
CA LEU A 11 0.42 -2.09 7.42
C LEU A 11 1.71 -2.49 6.70
N LEU A 12 2.40 -3.53 7.18
CA LEU A 12 3.58 -4.08 6.50
C LEU A 12 3.23 -4.68 5.13
N ALA A 13 2.09 -5.36 5.02
CA ALA A 13 1.60 -5.87 3.73
C ALA A 13 1.31 -4.73 2.73
N VAL A 14 0.68 -3.64 3.21
CA VAL A 14 0.44 -2.45 2.36
C VAL A 14 1.75 -1.78 1.94
N LEU A 15 2.74 -1.68 2.84
CA LEU A 15 4.06 -1.18 2.50
C LEU A 15 4.74 -2.04 1.42
N MET A 16 4.69 -3.37 1.56
CA MET A 16 5.27 -4.27 0.56
C MET A 16 4.57 -4.14 -0.79
N LEU A 17 3.24 -4.01 -0.80
CA LEU A 17 2.47 -3.79 -2.03
C LEU A 17 2.85 -2.46 -2.70
N ASN A 18 3.08 -1.40 -1.92
CA ASN A 18 3.55 -0.10 -2.43
C ASN A 18 4.91 -0.21 -3.15
N ILE A 19 5.85 -0.96 -2.57
CA ILE A 19 7.16 -1.22 -3.18
C ILE A 19 7.00 -1.98 -4.51
N ILE A 20 6.18 -3.04 -4.52
CA ILE A 20 5.94 -3.86 -5.73
C ILE A 20 5.31 -3.02 -6.84
N VAL A 21 4.26 -2.25 -6.52
CA VAL A 21 3.57 -1.38 -7.50
C VAL A 21 4.51 -0.31 -8.04
N THR A 22 5.38 0.25 -7.21
CA THR A 22 6.40 1.23 -7.65
C THR A 22 7.40 0.59 -8.61
N GLN A 23 7.91 -0.61 -8.30
CA GLN A 23 8.82 -1.34 -9.19
C GLN A 23 8.13 -1.68 -10.52
N TYR A 24 6.88 -2.13 -10.48
CA TYR A 24 6.09 -2.38 -11.68
C TYR A 24 5.88 -1.11 -12.51
N MET A 25 5.57 0.03 -11.88
CA MET A 25 5.40 1.32 -12.55
C MET A 25 6.66 1.74 -13.31
N VAL A 26 7.83 1.64 -12.67
CA VAL A 26 9.13 1.97 -13.29
C VAL A 26 9.43 1.03 -14.45
N HIS A 27 9.16 -0.27 -14.28
CA HIS A 27 9.33 -1.26 -15.34
C HIS A 27 8.43 -0.92 -16.55
N GLN A 28 7.14 -0.65 -16.33
CA GLN A 28 6.22 -0.28 -17.41
C GLN A 28 6.62 1.03 -18.10
N TYR A 29 7.15 2.00 -17.35
CA TYR A 29 7.62 3.26 -17.92
C TYR A 29 8.83 3.03 -18.83
N PHE A 30 9.77 2.16 -18.43
CA PHE A 30 10.94 1.82 -19.23
C PHE A 30 10.58 1.12 -20.56
N TYR A 31 9.54 0.29 -20.57
CA TYR A 31 9.04 -0.37 -21.78
C TYR A 31 7.97 0.46 -22.53
N GLU A 32 7.87 1.77 -22.27
CA GLU A 32 6.95 2.71 -22.94
C GLU A 32 5.46 2.35 -22.81
N ASN A 33 5.09 1.51 -21.84
CA ASN A 33 3.71 1.13 -21.55
C ASN A 33 3.03 2.17 -20.66
N TYR A 34 2.88 3.39 -21.17
CA TYR A 34 2.46 4.56 -20.40
C TYR A 34 1.09 4.41 -19.74
N VAL A 35 0.15 3.70 -20.36
CA VAL A 35 -1.17 3.43 -19.76
C VAL A 35 -1.02 2.62 -18.48
N ASN A 36 -0.20 1.56 -18.50
CA ASN A 36 0.05 0.73 -17.32
C ASN A 36 0.83 1.49 -16.25
N THR A 37 1.76 2.36 -16.65
CA THR A 37 2.47 3.26 -15.72
C THR A 37 1.50 4.19 -14.99
N ILE A 38 0.56 4.82 -15.70
CA ILE A 38 -0.43 5.71 -15.08
C ILE A 38 -1.35 4.93 -14.13
N VAL A 39 -1.84 3.76 -14.55
CA VAL A 39 -2.67 2.89 -13.70
C VAL A 39 -1.91 2.47 -12.43
N ALA A 40 -0.65 2.07 -12.55
CA ALA A 40 0.19 1.72 -11.41
C ALA A 40 0.44 2.93 -10.49
N GLY A 41 0.67 4.12 -11.07
CA GLY A 41 0.82 5.37 -10.32
C GLY A 41 -0.43 5.74 -9.50
N VAL A 42 -1.62 5.65 -10.11
CA VAL A 42 -2.90 5.87 -9.41
C VAL A 42 -3.07 4.85 -8.29
N MET A 43 -2.77 3.57 -8.54
CA MET A 43 -2.84 2.52 -7.54
C MET A 43 -1.93 2.84 -6.35
N ASN A 44 -0.73 3.38 -6.61
CA ASN A 44 0.21 3.81 -5.57
C ASN A 44 -0.33 4.94 -4.69
N VAL A 45 -1.01 5.92 -5.29
CA VAL A 45 -1.67 7.02 -4.57
C VAL A 45 -2.82 6.50 -3.70
N VAL A 46 -3.58 5.51 -4.16
CA VAL A 46 -4.69 4.89 -3.43
C VAL A 46 -4.23 4.01 -2.25
N LEU A 47 -3.01 3.45 -2.31
CA LEU A 47 -2.46 2.67 -1.19
C LEU A 47 -2.26 3.50 0.08
N PHE A 48 -2.01 4.80 -0.06
CA PHE A 48 -1.82 5.70 1.08
C PHE A 48 -3.09 5.87 1.96
N PRO A 49 -4.26 6.28 1.41
CA PRO A 49 -5.49 6.34 2.20
C PRO A 49 -5.91 4.95 2.73
N LEU A 50 -5.60 3.87 2.01
CA LEU A 50 -5.84 2.51 2.50
C LEU A 50 -5.03 2.21 3.78
N ALA A 51 -3.74 2.55 3.80
CA ALA A 51 -2.89 2.42 4.98
C ALA A 51 -3.45 3.24 6.16
N PHE A 52 -3.92 4.47 5.89
CA PHE A 52 -4.51 5.33 6.90
C PHE A 52 -5.77 4.74 7.54
N LEU A 53 -6.65 4.12 6.74
CA LEU A 53 -7.84 3.44 7.24
C LEU A 53 -7.51 2.22 8.11
N ILE A 54 -6.52 1.43 7.70
CA ILE A 54 -6.03 0.27 8.46
C ILE A 54 -5.46 0.73 9.80
N TYR A 55 -4.65 1.79 9.79
CA TYR A 55 -4.11 2.38 11.01
C TYR A 55 -5.22 2.84 11.97
N LYS A 56 -6.19 3.61 11.47
CA LYS A 56 -7.31 4.11 12.28
C LYS A 56 -8.15 2.98 12.88
N LYS A 57 -8.45 1.93 12.09
CA LYS A 57 -9.15 0.73 12.60
C LYS A 57 -8.31 -0.03 13.64
N GLY A 58 -6.99 -0.12 13.44
CA GLY A 58 -6.09 -0.80 14.37
C GLY A 58 -5.98 -0.09 15.72
N VAL A 59 -6.04 1.24 15.74
CA VAL A 59 -6.07 2.05 16.97
C VAL A 59 -7.37 1.83 17.74
N ASN A 60 -8.54 1.94 17.08
CA ASN A 60 -9.86 1.74 17.71
C ASN A 60 -10.11 0.33 18.29
N VAL A 61 -9.32 -0.69 17.90
CA VAL A 61 -9.45 -2.07 18.42
C VAL A 61 -8.63 -2.27 19.72
N ASN A 62 -7.70 -1.36 20.02
CA ASN A 62 -6.84 -1.41 21.21
C ASN A 62 -7.23 -0.40 22.30
N ASP A 63 -8.22 0.47 22.05
CA ASP A 63 -8.90 1.29 23.07
C ASP A 63 -10.04 0.49 23.73
#